data_AF-A0A428BRG7-F1
#
_entry.id   AF-A0A428BRG7-F1
#
_cell.length_a   1.000
_cell.length_b   1.000
_cell.length_c   1.000
_cell.angle_alpha   90.00
_cell.angle_beta   90.00
_cell.angle_gamma   90.00
#
_symmetry.space_group_name_H-M   'P 1'
#
loop_
_entity.id
_entity.type
_entity.pdbx_description
1 polymer ?
#
loop_
_entity_poly.entity_id
_entity_poly.type
_entity_poly.pdbx_seq_one_letter_code
_entity_poly.pdbx_strand_id
1 'polypeptide(L)'
;MLAIVIDSVGDKSGTYKLLRNYSSLPFSLIQSRIKDHDVVIEVDMLDLDGLRKVRELIHELNAIGTKVTMRDSTGIITLEIVNNLISTFEEIAAEREELDALMFEEEE
;
A
#
# COMPACT_ATOMS: atom_id res chain seq x y z
N MET A 1 7.96 -7.28 3.04
CA MET A 1 7.75 -6.16 2.09
C MET A 1 6.62 -6.53 1.15
N LEU A 2 5.72 -5.58 0.90
CA LEU A 2 4.63 -5.64 -0.05
C LEU A 2 5.09 -4.98 -1.35
N ALA A 3 5.02 -5.72 -2.45
CA ALA A 3 5.41 -5.30 -3.78
C ALA A 3 4.17 -5.12 -4.68
N ILE A 4 4.14 -4.03 -5.45
CA ILE A 4 3.07 -3.72 -6.40
C ILE A 4 3.61 -3.82 -7.82
N VAL A 5 2.95 -4.64 -8.63
CA VAL A 5 3.22 -4.82 -10.06
C VAL A 5 2.02 -4.33 -10.86
N ILE A 6 2.27 -3.67 -11.99
CA ILE A 6 1.21 -3.20 -12.89
C ILE A 6 1.06 -4.20 -14.02
N ASP A 7 -0.07 -4.90 -14.09
CA ASP A 7 -0.33 -5.91 -15.12
C ASP A 7 -0.84 -5.28 -16.42
N SER A 8 -1.66 -4.23 -16.30
CA SER A 8 -2.23 -3.55 -17.46
C SER A 8 -2.50 -2.10 -17.14
N VAL A 9 -2.02 -1.21 -17.99
CA VAL A 9 -2.30 0.22 -17.89
C VAL A 9 -3.59 0.54 -18.65
N GLY A 10 -4.59 1.06 -17.93
CA GLY A 10 -5.81 1.60 -18.51
C GLY A 10 -5.56 3.02 -19.01
N ASP A 11 -5.80 4.02 -18.16
CA ASP A 11 -5.43 5.40 -18.45
C ASP A 11 -3.92 5.63 -18.27
N LYS A 12 -3.19 5.82 -19.37
CA LYS A 12 -1.74 6.01 -19.35
C LYS A 12 -1.34 7.23 -18.50
N SER A 13 -1.91 8.39 -18.79
CA SER A 13 -1.48 9.65 -18.17
C SER A 13 -1.68 9.65 -16.65
N GLY A 14 -2.88 9.25 -16.21
CA GLY A 14 -3.25 9.14 -14.80
C GLY A 14 -2.41 8.10 -14.07
N THR A 15 -2.21 6.93 -14.67
CA THR A 15 -1.38 5.87 -14.06
C THR A 15 0.03 6.35 -13.80
N TYR A 16 0.71 6.92 -14.80
CA TYR A 16 2.08 7.39 -14.60
C TYR A 16 2.16 8.57 -13.63
N LYS A 17 1.15 9.45 -13.60
CA LYS A 17 1.10 10.57 -12.65
C LYS A 17 0.96 10.08 -11.21
N LEU A 18 0.07 9.12 -10.97
CA LEU A 18 -0.10 8.47 -9.66
C LEU A 18 1.19 7.77 -9.23
N LEU A 19 1.75 6.92 -10.08
CA LEU A 19 3.00 6.21 -9.77
C LEU A 19 4.18 7.14 -9.50
N ARG A 20 4.25 8.29 -10.19
CA ARG A 20 5.29 9.31 -9.94
C ARG A 20 5.09 10.07 -8.63
N ASN A 21 3.86 10.22 -8.16
CA ASN A 21 3.58 10.86 -6.88
C ASN A 21 3.92 9.92 -5.71
N TYR A 22 3.69 8.63 -5.87
CA TYR A 22 3.92 7.62 -4.83
C TYR A 22 5.33 7.03 -4.83
N SER A 23 6.01 7.01 -5.97
CA SER A 23 7.39 6.52 -6.06
C SER A 23 8.36 7.67 -6.31
N SER A 24 9.51 7.62 -5.64
CA SER A 24 10.64 8.52 -5.95
C SER A 24 11.41 8.08 -7.20
N LEU A 25 10.84 7.18 -8.01
CA LEU A 25 11.50 6.60 -9.16
C LEU A 25 11.42 7.55 -10.37
N PRO A 26 12.47 7.59 -11.22
CA PRO A 26 12.41 8.28 -12.50
C PRO A 26 11.29 7.72 -13.38
N PHE A 27 10.65 8.59 -14.16
CA PHE A 27 9.59 8.18 -15.09
C PHE A 27 10.03 7.07 -16.06
N SER A 28 11.25 7.14 -16.57
CA SER A 28 11.83 6.10 -17.44
C SER A 28 11.92 4.73 -16.75
N LEU A 29 12.23 4.72 -15.45
CA LEU A 29 12.32 3.49 -14.67
C LEU A 29 10.92 2.91 -14.41
N ILE A 30 9.94 3.76 -14.07
CA ILE A 30 8.55 3.34 -13.94
C ILE A 30 8.06 2.69 -15.25
N GLN A 31 8.35 3.32 -16.39
CA GLN A 31 7.99 2.76 -17.70
C GLN A 31 8.65 1.41 -17.98
N SER A 32 9.95 1.26 -17.67
CA SER A 32 10.63 -0.02 -17.83
C SER A 32 10.01 -1.08 -16.94
N ARG A 33 9.82 -0.80 -15.65
CA ARG A 33 9.26 -1.78 -14.71
C ARG A 33 7.87 -2.24 -15.09
N ILE A 34 6.99 -1.33 -15.55
CA ILE A 34 5.67 -1.72 -16.06
C ILE A 34 5.82 -2.64 -17.30
N LYS A 35 6.72 -2.30 -18.23
CA LYS A 35 6.96 -3.10 -19.43
C LYS A 35 7.51 -4.49 -19.10
N ASP A 36 8.43 -4.54 -18.15
CA ASP A 36 9.11 -5.76 -17.71
C ASP A 36 8.28 -6.56 -16.69
N HIS A 37 7.06 -6.09 -16.34
CA HIS A 37 6.19 -6.66 -15.31
C HIS A 37 6.90 -6.83 -13.96
N ASP A 38 7.71 -5.84 -13.63
CA ASP A 38 8.53 -5.75 -12.42
C ASP A 38 7.87 -4.87 -11.35
N VAL A 39 8.40 -4.94 -10.13
CA VAL A 39 7.87 -4.25 -8.95
C VAL A 39 8.02 -2.74 -9.10
N VAL A 40 6.91 -2.03 -9.24
CA VAL A 40 6.93 -0.57 -9.40
C VAL A 40 7.03 0.13 -8.04
N ILE A 41 6.35 -0.39 -7.02
CA ILE A 41 6.32 0.16 -5.67
C ILE A 41 6.56 -0.96 -4.67
N GLU A 42 7.35 -0.66 -3.64
CA GLU A 42 7.62 -1.55 -2.53
C GLU A 42 7.36 -0.81 -1.22
N VAL A 43 6.64 -1.44 -0.31
CA VAL A 43 6.27 -0.88 0.99
C VAL A 43 6.53 -1.90 2.09
N ASP A 44 6.95 -1.43 3.26
CA ASP A 44 7.11 -2.30 4.41
C ASP A 44 5.72 -2.72 4.94
N MET A 45 5.54 -4.01 5.24
CA MET A 45 4.30 -4.51 5.82
C MET A 45 4.11 -4.10 7.29
N LEU A 46 5.15 -3.52 7.91
CA LEU A 46 5.09 -2.96 9.26
C LEU A 46 4.85 -1.44 9.27
N ASP A 47 4.81 -0.78 8.10
CA ASP A 47 4.56 0.65 7.97
C ASP A 47 3.08 0.92 7.69
N LEU A 48 2.31 1.25 8.74
CA LEU A 48 0.88 1.52 8.64
C LEU A 48 0.55 2.66 7.66
N ASP A 49 1.33 3.74 7.69
CA ASP A 49 1.15 4.88 6.78
C ASP A 49 1.44 4.47 5.33
N GLY A 50 2.48 3.66 5.12
CA GLY A 50 2.79 3.06 3.84
C GLY A 50 1.66 2.17 3.30
N LEU A 51 1.10 1.31 4.15
CA LEU A 51 -0.01 0.41 3.78
C LEU A 51 -1.28 1.20 3.42
N ARG A 52 -1.62 2.24 4.18
CA ARG A 52 -2.76 3.14 3.87
C ARG A 52 -2.59 3.83 2.52
N LYS A 53 -1.39 4.37 2.26
CA LYS A 53 -1.02 5.00 0.99
C LYS A 53 -1.14 4.02 -0.19
N VAL A 54 -0.63 2.81 -0.04
CA VAL A 54 -0.72 1.78 -1.10
C VAL A 54 -2.16 1.39 -1.38
N ARG A 55 -2.99 1.22 -0.34
CA ARG A 55 -4.42 0.94 -0.49
C ARG A 55 -5.11 2.02 -1.32
N GLU A 56 -4.89 3.29 -0.99
CA GLU A 56 -5.45 4.43 -1.72
C GLU A 56 -4.99 4.44 -3.19
N LEU A 57 -3.68 4.28 -3.41
CA LEU A 57 -3.12 4.19 -4.76
C LEU A 57 -3.77 3.08 -5.58
N ILE A 58 -3.96 1.88 -5.01
CA ILE A 58 -4.58 0.76 -5.71
C ILE A 58 -6.03 1.08 -6.08
N HIS A 59 -6.78 1.74 -5.20
CA HIS A 59 -8.13 2.20 -5.52
C HIS A 59 -8.14 3.23 -6.65
N GLU A 60 -7.24 4.22 -6.62
CA GLU A 60 -7.11 5.23 -7.67
C GLU A 60 -6.72 4.59 -9.01
N LEU A 61 -5.77 3.66 -9.02
CA LEU A 61 -5.33 2.92 -10.21
C LEU A 61 -6.46 2.06 -10.79
N ASN A 62 -7.18 1.32 -9.95
CA ASN A 62 -8.32 0.52 -10.39
C ASN A 62 -9.45 1.41 -10.94
N ALA A 63 -9.70 2.58 -10.35
CA ALA A 63 -10.73 3.52 -10.80
C ALA A 63 -10.45 4.06 -12.21
N ILE A 64 -9.18 4.19 -12.60
CA ILE A 64 -8.77 4.61 -13.96
C ILE A 64 -8.53 3.41 -14.91
N GLY A 65 -8.96 2.21 -14.51
CA GLY A 65 -8.89 0.99 -15.33
C GLY A 65 -7.51 0.33 -15.37
N THR A 66 -6.59 0.71 -14.48
CA THR A 66 -5.27 0.09 -14.38
C THR A 66 -5.32 -1.09 -13.44
N LYS A 67 -4.91 -2.25 -13.94
CA LYS A 67 -4.87 -3.51 -13.18
C LYS A 67 -3.52 -3.65 -12.51
N VAL A 68 -3.57 -4.01 -11.23
CA VAL A 68 -2.40 -4.17 -10.39
C VAL A 68 -2.45 -5.50 -9.66
N THR A 69 -1.27 -6.09 -9.47
CA THR A 69 -1.06 -7.28 -8.66
C THR A 69 -0.20 -6.91 -7.46
N MET A 70 -0.68 -7.27 -6.27
CA MET A 70 0.10 -7.20 -5.03
C MET A 70 0.82 -8.53 -4.81
N ARG A 71 2.07 -8.47 -4.41
CA ARG A 71 2.87 -9.63 -4.05
C ARG A 71 3.59 -9.41 -2.73
N ASP A 72 3.67 -10.44 -1.91
CA ASP A 72 4.52 -10.48 -0.74
C ASP A 72 5.59 -11.58 -0.91
N SER A 73 6.25 -11.96 0.18
CA SER A 73 7.20 -13.08 0.19
C SER A 73 6.56 -14.46 -0.03
N THR A 74 5.25 -14.58 0.15
CA THR A 74 4.50 -15.84 0.04
C THR A 74 3.83 -16.03 -1.32
N GLY A 75 3.59 -14.94 -2.06
CA GLY A 75 3.04 -14.98 -3.41
C GLY A 75 2.18 -13.76 -3.73
N ILE A 76 1.16 -13.97 -4.57
CA ILE A 76 0.16 -12.94 -4.88
C ILE A 76 -0.80 -12.84 -3.70
N ILE A 77 -1.04 -11.62 -3.24
CA ILE A 77 -2.00 -11.35 -2.15
C ILE A 77 -3.14 -10.46 -2.64
N THR A 78 -4.23 -10.44 -1.88
CA THR A 78 -5.42 -9.64 -2.17
C THR A 78 -5.41 -8.33 -1.38
N LEU A 79 -6.22 -7.36 -1.84
CA LEU A 79 -6.42 -6.10 -1.11
C LEU A 79 -7.04 -6.34 0.27
N GLU A 80 -7.80 -7.41 0.43
CA GLU A 80 -8.39 -7.82 1.70
C GLU A 80 -7.32 -8.12 2.76
N ILE A 81 -6.23 -8.80 2.37
CA ILE A 81 -5.11 -9.06 3.29
C ILE A 81 -4.48 -7.74 3.75
N VAL A 82 -4.29 -6.79 2.82
CA VAL A 82 -3.75 -5.46 3.15
C VAL A 82 -4.70 -4.70 4.10
N ASN A 83 -6.00 -4.76 3.86
CA ASN A 83 -6.99 -4.13 4.74
C ASN A 83 -6.99 -4.74 6.14
N ASN A 84 -6.93 -6.07 6.24
CA ASN A 84 -6.85 -6.75 7.53
C ASN A 84 -5.59 -6.35 8.31
N LEU A 85 -4.44 -6.26 7.64
CA LEU A 85 -3.20 -5.80 8.29
C LEU A 85 -3.36 -4.38 8.85
N ILE A 86 -3.94 -3.46 8.07
CA ILE A 86 -4.22 -2.08 8.51
C ILE A 86 -5.14 -2.10 9.74
N SER A 87 -6.26 -2.84 9.68
CA SER A 87 -7.19 -2.97 10.80
C SER A 87 -6.53 -3.51 12.07
N THR A 88 -5.71 -4.56 11.96
CA THR A 88 -5.00 -5.11 13.13
C THR A 88 -4.05 -4.11 13.76
N PHE A 89 -3.32 -3.31 12.97
CA PHE A 89 -2.46 -2.27 13.52
C PHE A 89 -3.26 -1.15 14.21
N GLU A 90 -4.41 -0.78 13.65
CA GLU A 90 -5.32 0.21 14.25
C GLU A 90 -5.92 -0.29 15.58
N GLU A 91 -6.33 -1.57 15.65
CA GLU A 91 -6.81 -2.21 16.88
C GLU A 91 -5.73 -2.24 17.95
N ILE A 92 -4.50 -2.64 17.62
CA ILE A 92 -3.38 -2.65 18.58
C ILE A 92 -3.08 -1.25 19.10
N ALA A 93 -3.17 -0.22 18.24
CA ALA A 93 -2.96 1.16 18.66
C ALA A 93 -4.05 1.62 19.63
N ALA A 94 -5.32 1.27 19.37
CA ALA A 94 -6.45 1.59 20.24
C ALA A 94 -6.37 0.86 21.59
N GLU A 95 -6.03 -0.43 21.61
CA GLU A 95 -5.85 -1.20 22.84
C GLU A 95 -4.72 -0.63 23.72
N ARG A 96 -3.65 -0.13 23.10
CA ARG A 96 -2.57 0.55 23.84
C ARG A 96 -3.03 1.86 24.48
N GLU A 97 -3.82 2.66 23.75
CA GLU A 97 -4.37 3.90 24.28
C GLU A 97 -5.33 3.64 25.45
N GLU A 98 -6.15 2.59 25.37
CA GLU A 98 -7.03 2.17 26.47
C GLU A 98 -6.24 1.71 27.71
N LEU A 99 -5.18 0.90 27.52
CA LEU A 99 -4.28 0.49 28.59
C LEU A 99 -3.55 1.66 29.25
N ASP A 100 -3.07 2.62 28.45
CA ASP A 100 -2.43 3.83 28.96
C ASP A 100 -3.45 4.68 29.75
N ALA A 101 -4.67 4.87 29.25
CA ALA A 101 -5.73 5.60 29.94
C ALA A 101 -6.10 4.97 31.30
N LEU A 102 -6.22 3.65 31.36
CA LEU A 102 -6.51 2.91 32.60
C LEU A 102 -5.37 3.03 33.63
N MET A 103 -4.10 3.07 33.19
CA MET A 103 -2.98 3.31 34.09
C MET A 103 -2.98 4.72 34.69
N PHE A 104 -3.49 5.72 33.95
CA PHE A 104 -3.62 7.10 34.47
C PHE A 104 -4.83 7.28 35.41
N GLU A 105 -5.86 6.44 35.33
CA GLU A 105 -7.02 6.49 36.24
C GLU A 105 -6.76 5.86 37.63
N GLU A 106 -5.73 5.02 37.79
CA GLU A 106 -5.35 4.44 39.10
C GLU A 106 -4.46 5.35 39.98
N GLU A 107 -4.09 6.55 39.52
CA GLU A 107 -3.27 7.55 40.26
C GLU A 107 -4.08 8.70 40.92
N GLU A 108 -5.38 8.55 41.20
CA GLU A 108 -6.17 9.45 42.09
C GLU A 108 -6.65 8.80 43.40
#